data_AF-A0A6D0ILI4-F1
#
_entry.id   AF-A0A6D0ILI4-F1
#
_cell.length_a   1.000
_cell.length_b   1.000
_cell.length_c   1.000
_cell.angle_alpha   90.00
_cell.angle_beta   90.00
_cell.angle_gamma   90.00
#
_symmetry.space_group_name_H-M   'P 1'
#
loop_
_entity.id
_entity.type
_entity.pdbx_description
1 polymer ?
#
loop_
_entity_poly.entity_id
_entity_poly.type
_entity_poly.pdbx_seq_one_letter_code
_entity_poly.pdbx_strand_id
1 'polypeptide(L)'
;LRNEDIKFLFEKVPVGTRVQFIDEPVKATTEPDGSRYIEVHNPLSTTEAQFEGQEIVPITLTKSVQTVTGQPDVDQVVLDEAIKNRSGMPVRLN
;
A
#
# COMPACT_ATOMS: atom_id res chain seq x y z
N LEU A 1 -3.76 -2.56 -17.37
CA LEU A 1 -5.15 -2.98 -17.64
C LEU A 1 -5.12 -3.95 -18.80
N ARG A 2 -5.85 -5.06 -18.72
CA ARG A 2 -6.03 -5.98 -19.86
C ARG A 2 -7.19 -5.48 -20.73
N ASN A 3 -7.40 -6.11 -21.88
CA ASN A 3 -8.37 -5.66 -22.89
C ASN A 3 -9.80 -5.52 -22.34
N GLU A 4 -10.27 -6.47 -21.55
CA GLU A 4 -11.63 -6.40 -20.98
C GLU A 4 -11.74 -5.33 -19.87
N ASP A 5 -10.69 -5.12 -19.09
CA ASP A 5 -10.68 -4.10 -18.02
C ASP A 5 -10.85 -2.69 -18.61
N ILE A 6 -10.13 -2.38 -19.70
CA ILE A 6 -10.21 -1.06 -20.33
C ILE A 6 -11.56 -0.84 -21.02
N LYS A 7 -12.13 -1.89 -21.64
CA LYS A 7 -13.47 -1.81 -22.22
C LYS A 7 -14.52 -1.50 -21.16
N PHE A 8 -14.48 -2.22 -20.04
CA PHE A 8 -15.39 -1.98 -18.92
C PHE A 8 -15.29 -0.54 -18.39
N LEU A 9 -14.08 -0.04 -18.15
CA LEU A 9 -13.90 1.34 -17.66
C LEU A 9 -14.37 2.37 -18.69
N PHE A 10 -14.09 2.16 -19.98
CA PHE A 10 -14.53 3.08 -21.04
C PHE A 10 -16.06 3.20 -21.12
N GLU A 11 -16.78 2.09 -20.96
CA GLU A 11 -18.25 2.10 -20.99
C GLU A 11 -18.89 2.67 -19.71
N LYS A 12 -18.18 2.65 -18.58
CA LYS A 12 -18.76 2.96 -17.26
C LYS A 12 -18.31 4.30 -16.67
N VAL A 13 -17.16 4.84 -17.05
CA VAL A 13 -16.61 6.08 -16.48
C VAL A 13 -17.02 7.29 -17.33
N PRO A 14 -17.90 8.18 -16.83
CA PRO A 14 -18.34 9.34 -17.60
C PRO A 14 -17.22 10.35 -17.89
N VAL A 15 -17.36 11.10 -18.97
CA VAL A 15 -16.51 12.26 -19.26
C VAL A 15 -16.60 13.28 -18.12
N GLY A 16 -15.46 13.77 -17.67
CA GLY A 16 -15.37 14.70 -16.54
C GLY A 16 -15.21 14.03 -15.17
N THR A 17 -15.16 12.69 -15.10
CA THR A 17 -14.84 11.98 -13.85
C THR A 17 -13.46 12.39 -13.34
N ARG A 18 -13.37 12.78 -12.06
CA ARG A 18 -12.10 13.16 -11.42
C ARG A 18 -11.13 11.98 -11.44
N VAL A 19 -9.91 12.24 -11.88
CA VAL A 19 -8.79 11.29 -11.81
C VAL A 19 -7.76 11.81 -10.82
N GLN A 20 -7.24 10.93 -9.98
CA GLN A 20 -6.16 11.22 -9.06
C GLN A 20 -5.13 10.10 -9.11
N PHE A 21 -3.87 10.50 -9.21
CA PHE A 21 -2.72 9.62 -9.04
C PHE A 21 -2.19 9.79 -7.62
N ILE A 22 -1.85 8.68 -6.99
CA ILE A 22 -1.22 8.62 -5.67
C ILE A 22 -0.03 7.67 -5.74
N ASP A 23 0.94 7.89 -4.86
CA ASP A 23 2.10 7.02 -4.68
C ASP A 23 2.18 6.65 -3.19
N GLU A 24 1.45 5.60 -2.82
CA GLU A 24 1.30 5.13 -1.45
C GLU A 24 1.62 3.63 -1.38
N PRO A 25 2.92 3.26 -1.32
CA PRO A 25 3.32 1.85 -1.25
C PRO A 25 2.96 1.19 0.08
N VAL A 26 2.60 2.00 1.10
CA VAL A 26 2.09 1.52 2.39
C VAL A 26 0.74 2.14 2.67
N LYS A 27 -0.23 1.28 2.96
CA LYS A 27 -1.58 1.67 3.41
C LYS A 27 -1.85 1.03 4.77
N ALA A 28 -2.55 1.74 5.63
CA ALA A 28 -2.99 1.19 6.92
C ALA A 28 -4.39 1.68 7.27
N THR A 29 -5.13 0.87 8.02
CA THR A 29 -6.51 1.15 8.42
C THR A 29 -6.79 0.68 9.84
N THR A 30 -7.73 1.35 10.49
CA THR A 30 -8.40 0.88 11.71
C THR A 30 -9.85 0.63 11.34
N GLU A 31 -10.27 -0.62 11.43
CA GLU A 31 -11.62 -1.03 11.08
C GLU A 31 -12.61 -0.68 12.21
N PRO A 32 -13.93 -0.64 11.93
CA PRO A 32 -14.93 -0.27 12.93
C PRO A 32 -14.95 -1.16 14.18
N ASP A 33 -14.43 -2.39 14.09
CA ASP A 33 -14.31 -3.34 15.20
C ASP A 33 -13.02 -3.16 16.03
N GLY A 34 -12.19 -2.18 15.68
CA GLY A 34 -10.91 -1.89 16.33
C GLY A 34 -9.72 -2.70 15.80
N SER A 35 -9.96 -3.62 14.86
CA SER A 35 -8.86 -4.33 14.20
C SER A 35 -8.04 -3.38 13.32
N ARG A 36 -6.74 -3.61 13.25
CA ARG A 36 -5.80 -2.77 12.51
C ARG A 36 -5.09 -3.59 11.45
N TYR A 37 -4.97 -3.04 10.25
CA TYR A 37 -4.32 -3.70 9.14
C TYR A 37 -3.28 -2.79 8.49
N ILE A 38 -2.23 -3.41 7.96
CA ILE A 38 -1.24 -2.79 7.07
C ILE A 38 -1.11 -3.60 5.79
N GLU A 39 -0.96 -2.93 4.66
CA GLU A 39 -0.63 -3.52 3.37
C GLU A 39 0.61 -2.83 2.82
N VAL A 40 1.67 -3.60 2.56
CA VAL A 40 2.97 -3.09 2.13
C VAL A 40 3.32 -3.66 0.75
N HIS A 41 3.59 -2.77 -0.21
CA HIS A 41 4.14 -3.08 -1.53
C HIS A 41 5.59 -2.66 -1.63
N ASN A 42 6.27 -3.10 -2.69
CA ASN A 42 7.50 -2.44 -3.11
C ASN A 42 7.19 -1.02 -3.58
N PRO A 43 8.00 -0.01 -3.20
CA PRO A 43 7.88 1.34 -3.74
C PRO A 43 7.99 1.35 -5.26
N LEU A 44 7.43 2.38 -5.89
CA LEU A 44 7.65 2.61 -7.31
C LEU A 44 9.15 2.78 -7.58
N SER A 45 9.72 1.92 -8.43
CA SER A 45 11.14 1.99 -8.79
C SER A 45 11.42 3.31 -9.51
N THR A 46 12.40 4.06 -9.03
CA THR A 46 12.88 5.29 -9.69
C THR A 46 14.00 5.02 -10.70
N THR A 47 14.66 3.86 -10.59
CA THR A 47 15.74 3.43 -11.49
C THR A 47 15.52 1.99 -11.97
N GLU A 48 16.15 1.62 -13.08
CA GLU A 48 16.14 0.25 -13.60
C GLU A 48 16.81 -0.73 -12.63
N ALA A 49 17.89 -0.33 -11.95
CA ALA A 49 18.55 -1.15 -10.93
C ALA A 49 17.64 -1.47 -9.73
N GLN A 50 16.77 -0.54 -9.32
CA GLN A 50 15.74 -0.79 -8.29
C GLN A 50 14.64 -1.73 -8.79
N PHE A 51 14.30 -1.64 -10.08
CA PHE A 51 13.33 -2.54 -10.71
C PHE A 51 13.87 -3.98 -10.82
N GLU A 52 15.17 -4.13 -11.12
CA GLU A 52 15.88 -5.41 -11.17
C GLU A 52 16.23 -5.97 -9.78
N GLY A 53 15.88 -5.27 -8.70
CA GLY A 53 16.11 -5.71 -7.31
C GLY A 53 17.56 -5.62 -6.84
N GLN A 54 18.41 -4.86 -7.53
CA GLN A 54 19.83 -4.69 -7.21
C GLN A 54 20.07 -3.60 -6.13
N GLU A 55 19.07 -2.73 -5.90
CA GLU A 55 19.12 -1.68 -4.89
C GLU A 55 17.91 -1.75 -3.96
N ILE A 56 18.14 -1.65 -2.65
CA ILE A 56 17.06 -1.64 -1.65
C ILE A 56 16.44 -0.26 -1.63
N VAL A 57 15.16 -0.17 -2.03
CA VAL A 57 14.38 1.06 -1.85
C VAL A 57 13.86 1.12 -0.41
N PRO A 58 14.24 2.12 0.40
CA PRO A 58 13.75 2.28 1.76
C PRO A 58 12.26 2.67 1.76
N ILE A 59 11.50 2.14 2.72
CA ILE A 59 10.10 2.49 2.92
C ILE A 59 10.01 3.46 4.09
N THR A 60 9.40 4.62 3.85
CA THR A 60 9.10 5.59 4.92
C THR A 60 7.60 5.60 5.18
N LEU A 61 7.18 5.37 6.43
CA LEU A 61 5.78 5.43 6.80
C LEU A 61 5.31 6.88 6.87
N THR A 62 4.23 7.20 6.15
CA THR A 62 3.60 8.53 6.20
C THR A 62 2.91 8.76 7.56
N LYS A 63 2.56 10.01 7.87
CA LYS A 63 1.85 10.36 9.12
C LYS A 63 0.51 9.63 9.25
N SER A 64 -0.22 9.45 8.14
CA SER A 64 -1.51 8.73 8.14
C SER A 64 -1.32 7.27 8.51
N VAL A 65 -0.30 6.61 7.96
CA VAL A 65 0.04 5.23 8.33
C VAL A 65 0.47 5.14 9.79
N GLN A 66 1.35 6.04 10.25
CA GLN A 66 1.81 6.07 11.64
C GLN A 66 0.68 6.27 12.66
N THR A 67 -0.39 6.97 12.27
CA THR A 67 -1.58 7.14 13.13
C THR A 67 -2.23 5.80 13.48
N VAL A 68 -2.13 4.82 12.59
CA VAL A 68 -2.65 3.45 12.79
C VAL A 68 -1.57 2.56 13.42
N THR A 69 -0.35 2.57 12.89
CA THR A 69 0.71 1.63 13.28
C THR A 69 1.41 1.98 14.59
N GLY A 70 1.30 3.23 15.05
CA GLY A 70 1.87 3.71 16.32
C GLY A 70 0.96 3.48 17.53
N GLN A 71 -0.15 2.76 17.37
CA GLN A 71 -1.12 2.54 18.44
C GLN A 71 -0.59 1.49 19.43
N PRO A 72 -0.93 1.59 20.73
CA PRO A 72 -0.32 0.74 21.77
C PRO A 72 -0.60 -0.76 21.62
N ASP A 73 -1.69 -1.10 20.92
CA ASP A 73 -2.15 -2.47 20.69
C ASP A 73 -1.57 -3.11 19.42
N VAL A 74 -0.74 -2.39 18.66
CA VAL A 74 -0.07 -2.91 17.46
C VAL A 74 1.12 -3.79 17.83
N ASP A 75 1.12 -5.01 17.31
CA ASP A 75 2.27 -5.91 17.33
C ASP A 75 3.37 -5.39 16.38
N GLN A 76 4.44 -4.86 16.99
CA GLN A 76 5.57 -4.31 16.27
C GLN A 76 6.38 -5.38 15.52
N VAL A 77 6.35 -6.64 15.96
CA VAL A 77 7.03 -7.73 15.25
C VAL A 77 6.34 -8.00 13.93
N VAL A 78 5.01 -8.10 13.95
CA VAL A 78 4.20 -8.30 12.74
C VAL A 78 4.32 -7.10 11.79
N LEU A 79 4.35 -5.88 12.32
CA LEU A 79 4.58 -4.67 11.53
C LEU A 79 5.94 -4.71 10.81
N ASP A 80 7.02 -5.01 11.54
CA ASP A 80 8.37 -5.09 10.98
C ASP A 80 8.48 -6.19 9.91
N GLU A 81 7.84 -7.34 10.14
CA GLU A 81 7.78 -8.42 9.15
C GLU A 81 7.01 -8.01 7.89
N ALA A 82 5.88 -7.31 8.03
CA ALA A 82 5.13 -6.81 6.89
C ALA A 82 5.95 -5.82 6.04
N ILE A 83 6.72 -4.93 6.68
CA ILE A 83 7.60 -3.95 6.02
C ILE A 83 8.75 -4.64 5.27
N LYS A 84 9.28 -5.73 5.81
CA LYS A 84 10.36 -6.52 5.18
C LYS A 84 9.83 -7.38 4.03
N ASN A 85 8.70 -8.05 4.24
CA ASN A 85 8.15 -9.02 3.29
C ASN A 85 7.51 -8.36 2.06
N ARG A 86 6.87 -7.19 2.24
CA ARG A 86 6.28 -6.40 1.14
C ARG A 86 5.38 -7.25 0.22
N SER A 87 4.56 -8.11 0.81
CA SER A 87 3.78 -9.12 0.10
C SER A 87 2.65 -8.55 -0.76
N GLY A 88 2.30 -7.27 -0.57
CA GLY A 88 1.12 -6.65 -1.18
C GLY A 88 -0.21 -7.15 -0.62
N MET A 89 -0.20 -7.94 0.46
CA MET A 89 -1.41 -8.46 1.11
C MET A 89 -1.63 -7.77 2.46
N PRO A 90 -2.88 -7.43 2.84
CA PRO A 90 -3.18 -6.90 4.17
C PRO A 90 -2.80 -7.89 5.29
N VAL A 91 -2.12 -7.39 6.31
CA VAL A 91 -1.71 -8.13 7.51
C VAL A 91 -2.35 -7.47 8.73
N ARG A 92 -2.96 -8.28 9.59
CA ARG A 92 -3.57 -7.84 10.84
C ARG A 92 -2.49 -7.55 11.88
N LEU A 93 -2.63 -6.46 12.63
CA LEU A 93 -1.63 -5.95 13.56
C LEU A 93 -1.97 -6.18 15.05
N ASN A 94 -3.22 -6.50 15.40
CA ASN A 94 -3.70 -6.62 16.78
C ASN A 94 -4.80 -7.67 16.98
#